data_AF-X1DZP5-F1
#
_entry.id   AF-X1DZP5-F1
#
_cell.length_a   1.000
_cell.length_b   1.000
_cell.length_c   1.000
_cell.angle_alpha   90.00
_cell.angle_beta   90.00
_cell.angle_gamma   90.00
#
_symmetry.space_group_name_H-M   'P 1'
#
loop_
_entity.id
_entity.type
_entity.pdbx_description
1 polymer ?
#
loop_
_entity_poly.entity_id
_entity_poly.type
_entity_poly.pdbx_seq_one_letter_code
_entity_poly.pdbx_strand_id
1 'polypeptide(L)'
;TRMDCPMMHWEGVEAERILRNLTQFKPLREVGTRIIIVDPIDTVVEEICTGAFMAAIEETWLRLIGKQKAQIYLIAHGQKAQAQLPFPFPIPDDDTDDVKVWPRENDIIRIGGVRYRIKRLQIGRRTDCRVSENLRGVAVIHKGMKICSLPMLWAEPTIKDSVFGYVEFDRELDMELRKTCNQAPNHYDLHWRLSIPRGIKGWGRGLRLVANVHLG
;
A
#
# COMPACT_ATOMS: atom_id res chain seq x y z
N THR A 1 16.32 -23.80 -7.44
CA THR A 1 17.30 -22.91 -6.80
C THR A 1 16.78 -22.56 -5.42
N ARG A 2 17.46 -23.03 -4.36
CA ARG A 2 17.13 -22.68 -2.97
C ARG A 2 17.37 -21.18 -2.78
N MET A 3 16.31 -20.38 -2.73
CA MET A 3 16.35 -19.01 -2.22
C MET A 3 16.13 -19.06 -0.71
N ASP A 4 17.05 -19.69 0.01
CA ASP A 4 17.09 -19.54 1.47
C ASP A 4 17.99 -18.34 1.73
N CYS A 5 17.40 -17.14 1.87
CA CYS A 5 18.11 -15.99 2.40
C CYS A 5 18.20 -16.21 3.93
N PRO A 6 19.37 -16.54 4.49
CA PRO A 6 19.46 -16.82 5.92
C PRO A 6 19.07 -15.56 6.70
N MET A 7 17.93 -15.62 7.40
CA MET A 7 17.56 -14.58 8.34
C MET A 7 18.34 -14.79 9.63
N MET A 8 19.35 -13.95 9.85
CA MET A 8 20.08 -13.88 11.10
C MET A 8 19.42 -12.85 12.01
N HIS A 9 19.36 -13.16 13.31
CA HIS A 9 18.77 -12.29 14.31
C HIS A 9 19.70 -12.18 15.52
N TRP A 10 19.93 -10.95 15.96
CA TRP A 10 20.76 -10.63 17.11
C TRP A 10 20.02 -9.62 18.00
N GLU A 11 20.26 -9.67 19.30
CA GLU A 11 19.69 -8.74 20.28
C GLU A 11 20.78 -8.17 21.21
N GLY A 12 20.44 -7.07 21.88
CA GLY A 12 21.29 -6.45 22.90
C GLY A 12 22.70 -6.10 22.41
N VAL A 13 23.71 -6.35 23.25
CA VAL A 13 25.13 -6.02 23.01
C VAL A 13 25.66 -6.64 21.71
N GLU A 14 25.20 -7.85 21.38
CA GLU A 14 25.66 -8.54 20.17
C GLU A 14 25.13 -7.85 18.91
N ALA A 15 23.86 -7.42 18.90
CA ALA A 15 23.31 -6.63 17.80
C ALA A 15 24.07 -5.30 17.61
N GLU A 16 24.43 -4.62 18.70
CA GLU A 16 25.23 -3.39 18.62
C GLU A 16 26.60 -3.61 17.99
N ARG A 17 27.26 -4.72 18.37
CA ARG A 17 28.57 -5.12 17.85
C ARG A 17 28.49 -5.40 16.36
N ILE A 18 27.50 -6.20 15.93
CA ILE A 18 27.28 -6.53 14.51
C ILE A 18 26.98 -5.27 13.69
N LEU A 19 26.11 -4.38 14.18
CA LEU A 19 25.79 -3.12 13.50
C LEU A 19 27.04 -2.26 13.25
N ARG A 20 27.90 -2.12 14.27
CA ARG A 20 29.15 -1.34 14.16
C ARG A 20 30.19 -2.00 13.24
N ASN A 21 30.22 -3.32 13.18
CA ASN A 21 31.17 -4.05 12.34
C ASN A 21 30.78 -4.00 10.85
N LEU A 22 29.49 -4.10 10.54
CA LEU A 22 29.00 -4.12 9.16
C LEU A 22 28.82 -2.72 8.55
N THR A 23 28.66 -1.72 9.40
CA THR A 23 28.36 -0.36 8.98
C THR A 23 29.25 0.59 9.78
N GLN A 24 28.81 1.80 10.06
CA GLN A 24 29.42 2.66 11.08
C GLN A 24 28.34 3.30 11.97
N PHE A 25 27.13 2.74 11.92
CA PHE A 25 25.97 3.30 12.60
C PHE A 25 25.94 2.87 14.07
N LYS A 26 25.32 3.74 14.87
CA LYS A 26 24.92 3.44 16.24
C LYS A 26 23.46 2.99 16.28
N PRO A 27 23.06 2.23 17.31
CA PRO A 27 21.65 1.91 17.56
C PRO A 27 20.79 3.17 17.57
N LEU A 28 19.51 3.00 17.22
CA LEU A 28 18.54 4.08 17.36
C LEU A 28 18.40 4.46 18.85
N ARG A 29 18.30 5.76 19.10
CA ARG A 29 18.05 6.29 20.46
C ARG A 29 16.56 6.43 20.77
N GLU A 30 15.74 6.34 19.75
CA GLU A 30 14.29 6.50 19.79
C GLU A 30 13.62 5.27 19.18
N VAL A 31 12.35 5.06 19.52
CA VAL A 31 11.58 3.93 18.99
C VAL A 31 11.43 4.09 17.48
N GLY A 32 11.83 3.07 16.73
CA GLY A 32 11.71 3.04 15.28
C GLY A 32 12.45 1.86 14.67
N THR A 33 12.40 1.79 13.34
CA THR A 33 13.11 0.77 12.56
C THR A 33 14.04 1.46 11.59
N ARG A 34 15.30 1.01 11.51
CA ARG A 34 16.26 1.45 10.51
C ARG A 34 16.59 0.26 9.62
N ILE A 35 16.37 0.41 8.32
CA ILE A 35 16.78 -0.54 7.29
C ILE A 35 18.05 0.02 6.65
N ILE A 36 19.09 -0.80 6.57
CA ILE A 36 20.36 -0.44 5.94
C ILE A 36 20.61 -1.47 4.86
N ILE A 37 20.72 -1.01 3.62
CA ILE A 37 21.08 -1.85 2.47
C ILE A 37 22.57 -1.61 2.24
N VAL A 38 23.39 -2.57 2.69
CA VAL A 38 24.84 -2.57 2.41
C VAL A 38 25.02 -3.08 0.99
N ASP A 39 25.80 -2.35 0.19
CA ASP A 39 26.08 -2.65 -1.22
C ASP A 39 24.80 -2.90 -2.05
N PRO A 40 23.92 -1.87 -2.18
CA PRO A 40 22.69 -2.01 -2.97
C PRO A 40 23.02 -2.33 -4.44
N ILE A 41 22.19 -3.16 -5.06
CA ILE A 41 22.28 -3.43 -6.50
C ILE A 41 22.02 -2.16 -7.32
N ASP A 42 22.57 -2.11 -8.54
CA ASP A 42 22.49 -0.92 -9.41
C ASP A 42 21.06 -0.41 -9.62
N THR A 43 20.08 -1.31 -9.76
CA THR A 43 18.67 -0.91 -9.91
C THR A 43 18.14 -0.11 -8.72
N VAL A 44 18.52 -0.48 -7.49
CA VAL A 44 18.12 0.28 -6.29
C VAL A 44 18.79 1.65 -6.27
N VAL A 45 20.06 1.72 -6.67
CA VAL A 45 20.80 3.00 -6.78
C VAL A 45 20.14 3.91 -7.82
N GLU A 46 19.78 3.36 -8.99
CA GLU A 46 19.10 4.09 -10.05
C GLU A 46 17.72 4.60 -9.60
N GLU A 47 16.92 3.77 -8.94
CA GLU A 47 15.59 4.16 -8.43
C GLU A 47 15.68 5.24 -7.35
N ILE A 48 16.74 5.24 -6.53
CA ILE A 48 17.01 6.31 -5.57
C ILE A 48 17.34 7.61 -6.32
N CYS A 49 18.21 7.56 -7.33
CA CYS A 49 18.62 8.73 -8.11
C CYS A 49 17.47 9.34 -8.91
N THR A 50 16.60 8.51 -9.47
CA THR A 50 15.43 8.94 -10.26
C THR A 50 14.22 9.33 -9.40
N GLY A 51 14.25 9.03 -8.09
CA GLY A 51 13.13 9.24 -7.17
C GLY A 51 12.07 8.16 -7.21
N ALA A 52 12.18 7.17 -8.11
CA ALA A 52 11.25 6.04 -8.20
C ALA A 52 11.18 5.23 -6.89
N PHE A 53 12.30 5.10 -6.18
CA PHE A 53 12.34 4.40 -4.89
C PHE A 53 11.50 5.13 -3.83
N MET A 54 11.58 6.47 -3.79
CA MET A 54 10.75 7.27 -2.88
C MET A 54 9.27 7.16 -3.26
N ALA A 55 8.94 7.28 -4.55
CA ALA A 55 7.57 7.12 -5.02
C ALA A 55 6.98 5.76 -4.64
N ALA A 56 7.77 4.68 -4.72
CA ALA A 56 7.37 3.36 -4.27
C ALA A 56 7.11 3.29 -2.75
N ILE A 57 7.94 3.95 -1.93
CA ILE A 57 7.71 4.08 -0.47
C ILE A 57 6.40 4.81 -0.19
N GLU A 58 6.18 5.95 -0.84
CA GLU A 58 5.01 6.82 -0.67
C GLU A 58 3.72 6.09 -1.07
N GLU A 59 3.73 5.37 -2.18
CA GLU A 59 2.64 4.50 -2.62
C GLU A 59 2.39 3.35 -1.63
N THR A 60 3.44 2.63 -1.25
CA THR A 60 3.34 1.43 -0.40
C THR A 60 2.77 1.78 0.97
N TRP A 61 3.20 2.89 1.56
CA TRP A 61 2.82 3.31 2.91
C TRP A 61 1.83 4.46 2.96
N LEU A 62 1.11 4.72 1.86
CA LEU A 62 0.24 5.89 1.67
C LEU A 62 -0.73 6.09 2.86
N ARG A 63 -1.25 5.01 3.46
CA ARG A 63 -2.21 5.11 4.58
C ARG A 63 -1.54 5.38 5.92
N LEU A 64 -0.33 4.89 6.16
CA LEU A 64 0.42 5.27 7.36
C LEU A 64 0.82 6.74 7.31
N ILE A 65 1.32 7.19 6.15
CA ILE A 65 1.70 8.58 5.91
C ILE A 65 0.48 9.48 6.05
N GLY A 66 -0.62 9.17 5.36
CA GLY A 66 -1.84 9.99 5.38
C GLY A 66 -2.55 10.03 6.74
N LYS A 67 -2.36 9.03 7.61
CA LYS A 67 -2.85 9.06 9.00
C LYS A 67 -1.84 9.65 9.99
N GLN A 68 -0.68 10.11 9.51
CA GLN A 68 0.44 10.61 10.32
C GLN A 68 0.88 9.61 11.41
N LYS A 69 0.76 8.31 11.12
CA LYS A 69 1.10 7.23 12.06
C LYS A 69 2.56 6.80 11.97
N ALA A 70 3.26 7.18 10.91
CA ALA A 70 4.66 6.93 10.71
C ALA A 70 5.28 8.10 9.94
N GLN A 71 6.54 8.40 10.25
CA GLN A 71 7.39 9.27 9.45
C GLN A 71 8.46 8.38 8.82
N ILE A 72 8.50 8.35 7.48
CA ILE A 72 9.44 7.52 6.73
C ILE A 72 10.44 8.45 6.06
N TYR A 73 11.72 8.16 6.23
CA TYR A 73 12.82 8.95 5.68
C TYR A 73 13.72 8.07 4.83
N LEU A 74 14.07 8.55 3.65
CA LEU A 74 15.14 8.01 2.82
C LEU A 74 16.39 8.87 3.04
N ILE A 75 17.51 8.22 3.36
CA ILE A 75 18.81 8.89 3.48
C ILE A 75 19.74 8.28 2.45
N ALA A 76 20.12 9.05 1.43
CA ALA A 76 21.00 8.62 0.36
C ALA A 76 21.87 9.80 -0.10
N HIS A 77 23.13 9.54 -0.46
CA HIS A 77 24.08 10.56 -0.92
C HIS A 77 24.19 11.80 0.02
N GLY A 78 24.08 11.57 1.33
CA GLY A 78 24.09 12.64 2.35
C GLY A 78 22.82 13.50 2.41
N GLN A 79 21.83 13.23 1.55
CA GLN A 79 20.54 13.90 1.55
C GLN A 79 19.52 13.09 2.33
N LYS A 80 18.63 13.78 3.05
CA LYS A 80 17.52 13.20 3.78
C LYS A 80 16.22 13.72 3.16
N ALA A 81 15.41 12.82 2.64
CA ALA A 81 14.08 13.11 2.11
C ALA A 81 13.02 12.40 2.95
N GLN A 82 11.88 13.07 3.19
CA GLN A 82 10.75 12.50 3.91
C GLN A 82 9.67 12.09 2.92
N ALA A 83 9.18 10.85 3.03
CA ALA A 83 8.06 10.37 2.23
C ALA A 83 6.82 11.22 2.47
N GLN A 84 6.21 11.69 1.39
CA GLN A 84 5.00 12.48 1.38
C GLN A 84 3.80 11.66 0.95
N LEU A 85 2.60 12.20 1.20
CA LEU A 85 1.39 11.61 0.67
C LEU A 85 1.36 11.87 -0.84
N PRO A 86 1.30 10.84 -1.71
CA PRO A 86 1.43 11.06 -3.13
C PRO A 86 0.13 11.64 -3.70
N PHE A 87 0.26 12.59 -4.62
CA PHE A 87 -0.90 13.16 -5.31
C PHE A 87 -1.62 12.08 -6.16
N PRO A 88 -2.96 11.97 -6.14
CA PRO A 88 -3.94 12.95 -5.63
C PRO A 88 -4.47 12.69 -4.22
N PHE A 89 -3.70 12.04 -3.33
CA PHE A 89 -4.10 11.91 -1.93
C PHE A 89 -3.75 13.17 -1.12
N PRO A 90 -4.53 13.51 -0.07
CA PRO A 90 -5.68 12.77 0.44
C PRO A 90 -6.90 12.91 -0.47
N ILE A 91 -7.74 11.87 -0.51
CA ILE A 91 -9.03 11.98 -1.19
C ILE A 91 -9.90 12.93 -0.34
N PRO A 92 -10.51 13.98 -0.93
CA PRO A 92 -11.49 14.80 -0.23
C PRO A 92 -12.62 13.94 0.33
N ASP A 93 -13.31 14.42 1.37
CA ASP A 93 -14.45 13.72 1.95
C ASP A 93 -15.73 13.93 1.12
N ASP A 94 -15.82 15.04 0.39
CA ASP A 94 -16.93 15.43 -0.50
C ASP A 94 -16.41 15.75 -1.92
N ASP A 95 -17.33 15.80 -2.88
CA ASP A 95 -17.03 16.22 -4.26
C ASP A 95 -16.37 17.61 -4.31
N THR A 96 -15.40 17.74 -5.21
CA THR A 96 -14.80 19.02 -5.60
C THR A 96 -14.96 19.22 -7.11
N ASP A 97 -14.52 20.37 -7.63
CA ASP A 97 -14.49 20.63 -9.08
C ASP A 97 -13.62 19.59 -9.82
N ASP A 98 -12.54 19.17 -9.18
CA ASP A 98 -11.53 18.27 -9.78
C ASP A 98 -11.72 16.80 -9.41
N VAL A 99 -12.48 16.49 -8.35
CA VAL A 99 -12.59 15.14 -7.80
C VAL A 99 -14.03 14.79 -7.44
N LYS A 100 -14.55 13.73 -8.08
CA LYS A 100 -15.77 13.04 -7.63
C LYS A 100 -15.43 11.99 -6.59
N VAL A 101 -16.11 12.02 -5.44
CA VAL A 101 -15.80 11.19 -4.28
C VAL A 101 -16.95 10.22 -4.02
N TRP A 102 -16.59 8.99 -3.68
CA TRP A 102 -17.53 7.97 -3.24
C TRP A 102 -17.00 7.27 -1.98
N PRO A 103 -17.41 7.73 -0.78
CA PRO A 103 -17.07 7.09 0.48
C PRO A 103 -18.10 6.02 0.84
N ARG A 104 -17.63 4.93 1.48
CA ARG A 104 -18.47 3.96 2.18
C ARG A 104 -17.78 3.49 3.45
N GLU A 105 -18.53 3.42 4.53
CA GLU A 105 -18.04 2.88 5.80
C GLU A 105 -19.00 1.83 6.33
N ASN A 106 -18.45 0.88 7.10
CA ASN A 106 -19.22 -0.18 7.77
C ASN A 106 -20.05 -1.07 6.83
N ASP A 107 -19.63 -1.19 5.57
CA ASP A 107 -20.28 -2.09 4.60
C ASP A 107 -19.93 -3.56 4.91
N ILE A 108 -20.81 -4.49 4.56
CA ILE A 108 -20.65 -5.92 4.88
C ILE A 108 -20.36 -6.70 3.62
N ILE A 109 -19.27 -7.47 3.65
CA ILE A 109 -18.96 -8.44 2.61
C ILE A 109 -19.12 -9.86 3.14
N ARG A 110 -19.68 -10.74 2.32
CA ARG A 110 -19.85 -12.16 2.66
C ARG A 110 -18.85 -12.98 1.87
N ILE A 111 -17.96 -13.68 2.56
CA ILE A 111 -16.96 -14.57 1.94
C ILE A 111 -17.06 -15.93 2.62
N GLY A 112 -17.37 -16.97 1.84
CA GLY A 112 -17.50 -18.34 2.37
C GLY A 112 -18.53 -18.48 3.50
N GLY A 113 -19.60 -17.68 3.48
CA GLY A 113 -20.62 -17.67 4.53
C GLY A 113 -20.28 -16.81 5.76
N VAL A 114 -19.04 -16.36 5.91
CA VAL A 114 -18.60 -15.46 6.97
C VAL A 114 -18.85 -14.01 6.57
N ARG A 115 -19.32 -13.19 7.51
CA ARG A 115 -19.51 -11.75 7.32
C ARG A 115 -18.26 -11.02 7.80
N TYR A 116 -17.65 -10.26 6.91
CA TYR A 116 -16.58 -9.33 7.24
C TYR A 116 -17.05 -7.90 7.00
N ARG A 117 -16.47 -6.96 7.72
CA ARG A 117 -16.80 -5.53 7.58
C ARG A 117 -15.71 -4.80 6.81
N ILE A 118 -16.13 -4.00 5.84
CA ILE A 118 -15.32 -2.93 5.27
C ILE A 118 -15.34 -1.80 6.28
N LYS A 119 -14.18 -1.51 6.85
CA LYS A 119 -14.04 -0.42 7.80
C LYS A 119 -14.20 0.92 7.09
N ARG A 120 -13.49 1.10 5.99
CA ARG A 120 -13.55 2.32 5.16
C ARG A 120 -13.18 1.99 3.73
N LEU A 121 -14.01 2.45 2.80
CA LEU A 121 -13.76 2.54 1.38
C LEU A 121 -13.84 4.01 1.01
N GLN A 122 -12.84 4.51 0.32
CA GLN A 122 -12.89 5.86 -0.25
C GLN A 122 -12.35 5.79 -1.67
N ILE A 123 -13.18 6.19 -2.62
CA ILE A 123 -12.85 6.22 -4.04
C ILE A 123 -12.96 7.67 -4.51
N GLY A 124 -11.95 8.14 -5.23
CA GLY A 124 -11.96 9.38 -5.97
C GLY A 124 -11.87 9.10 -7.47
N ARG A 125 -12.53 9.92 -8.28
CA ARG A 125 -12.31 10.03 -9.73
C ARG A 125 -11.90 11.46 -10.03
N ARG A 126 -10.77 11.64 -10.72
CA ARG A 126 -10.40 12.94 -11.24
C ARG A 126 -11.14 13.30 -12.52
N THR A 127 -11.59 14.54 -12.62
CA THR A 127 -12.29 15.06 -13.81
C THR A 127 -11.31 15.70 -14.80
N ASP A 128 -10.19 16.20 -14.30
CA ASP A 128 -9.25 17.06 -15.02
C ASP A 128 -8.06 16.31 -15.62
N CYS A 129 -7.57 15.24 -14.98
CA CYS A 129 -6.49 14.43 -15.54
C CYS A 129 -6.46 12.97 -15.07
N ARG A 130 -5.54 12.21 -15.68
CA ARG A 130 -5.25 10.83 -15.29
C ARG A 130 -4.43 10.78 -14.00
N VAL A 131 -4.62 9.71 -13.25
CA VAL A 131 -3.83 9.38 -12.07
C VAL A 131 -2.59 8.57 -12.50
N SER A 132 -1.50 8.71 -11.76
CA SER A 132 -0.31 7.86 -11.93
C SER A 132 -0.69 6.39 -11.90
N GLU A 133 -0.11 5.58 -12.79
CA GLU A 133 -0.51 4.18 -12.98
C GLU A 133 -0.52 3.38 -11.68
N ASN A 134 0.50 3.59 -10.86
CA ASN A 134 0.66 2.99 -9.55
C ASN A 134 -0.45 3.33 -8.55
N LEU A 135 -1.12 4.48 -8.70
CA LEU A 135 -2.17 4.92 -7.79
C LEU A 135 -3.59 4.63 -8.33
N ARG A 136 -3.70 4.04 -9.53
CA ARG A 136 -4.98 3.74 -10.16
C ARG A 136 -5.72 2.60 -9.45
N GLY A 137 -7.05 2.66 -9.53
CA GLY A 137 -7.95 1.68 -8.94
C GLY A 137 -8.08 1.85 -7.43
N VAL A 138 -8.47 0.78 -6.75
CA VAL A 138 -8.70 0.80 -5.29
C VAL A 138 -7.62 -0.02 -4.59
N ALA A 139 -6.72 0.66 -3.89
CA ALA A 139 -5.67 0.04 -3.10
C ALA A 139 -6.27 -0.82 -1.98
N VAL A 140 -5.89 -2.08 -1.91
CA VAL A 140 -6.19 -2.96 -0.79
C VAL A 140 -5.17 -2.73 0.30
N ILE A 141 -5.62 -2.20 1.44
CA ILE A 141 -4.76 -1.82 2.54
C ILE A 141 -4.75 -2.91 3.60
N HIS A 142 -3.55 -3.35 3.96
CA HIS A 142 -3.29 -4.25 5.07
C HIS A 142 -2.27 -3.63 6.01
N LYS A 143 -2.61 -3.51 7.30
CA LYS A 143 -1.74 -2.87 8.32
C LYS A 143 -1.17 -1.50 7.91
N GLY A 144 -1.90 -0.73 7.12
CA GLY A 144 -1.48 0.59 6.64
C GLY A 144 -0.58 0.57 5.39
N MET A 145 -0.29 -0.61 4.85
CA MET A 145 0.43 -0.82 3.60
C MET A 145 -0.53 -1.15 2.46
N LYS A 146 -0.29 -0.63 1.27
CA LYS A 146 -0.89 -1.12 0.04
C LYS A 146 -0.26 -2.47 -0.32
N ILE A 147 -1.07 -3.53 -0.37
CA ILE A 147 -0.61 -4.83 -0.91
C ILE A 147 -0.75 -4.82 -2.44
N CYS A 148 -1.92 -4.47 -2.93
CA CYS A 148 -2.25 -4.49 -4.35
C CYS A 148 -3.36 -3.47 -4.64
N SER A 149 -3.69 -3.27 -5.92
CA SER A 149 -4.87 -2.49 -6.34
C SER A 149 -5.91 -3.41 -6.96
N LEU A 150 -7.19 -3.17 -6.64
CA LEU A 150 -8.31 -3.70 -7.41
C LEU A 150 -8.49 -2.84 -8.66
N PRO A 151 -8.22 -3.38 -9.87
CA PRO A 151 -8.36 -2.61 -11.09
C PRO A 151 -9.83 -2.43 -11.47
N MET A 152 -10.18 -1.25 -12.00
CA MET A 152 -11.51 -0.95 -12.53
C MET A 152 -11.66 -1.47 -13.97
N LEU A 153 -11.47 -2.78 -14.17
CA LEU A 153 -11.45 -3.42 -15.50
C LEU A 153 -12.77 -3.29 -16.28
N TRP A 154 -13.85 -2.93 -15.60
CA TRP A 154 -15.18 -2.78 -16.19
C TRP A 154 -15.48 -1.34 -16.65
N ALA A 155 -14.66 -0.37 -16.27
CA ALA A 155 -14.86 1.04 -16.63
C ALA A 155 -14.14 1.37 -17.93
N GLU A 156 -14.64 2.37 -18.67
CA GLU A 156 -13.95 2.88 -19.85
C GLU A 156 -12.56 3.43 -19.49
N PRO A 157 -11.57 3.41 -20.41
CA PRO A 157 -10.20 3.83 -20.10
C PRO A 157 -10.09 5.22 -19.47
N THR A 158 -10.91 6.17 -19.91
CA THR A 158 -10.98 7.54 -19.38
C THR A 158 -11.36 7.59 -17.90
N ILE A 159 -12.30 6.74 -17.47
CA ILE A 159 -12.71 6.60 -16.08
C ILE A 159 -11.69 5.76 -15.31
N LYS A 160 -11.29 4.61 -15.88
CA LYS A 160 -10.35 3.68 -15.25
C LYS A 160 -9.02 4.36 -14.90
N ASP A 161 -8.51 5.23 -15.76
CA ASP A 161 -7.22 5.90 -15.57
C ASP A 161 -7.30 7.13 -14.66
N SER A 162 -8.50 7.59 -14.31
CA SER A 162 -8.73 8.72 -13.40
C SER A 162 -9.22 8.30 -12.01
N VAL A 163 -9.59 7.03 -11.83
CA VAL A 163 -10.02 6.48 -10.54
C VAL A 163 -8.84 6.08 -9.68
N PHE A 164 -8.90 6.50 -8.41
CA PHE A 164 -7.97 6.17 -7.34
C PHE A 164 -8.75 5.94 -6.05
N GLY A 165 -8.18 5.22 -5.10
CA GLY A 165 -8.93 4.89 -3.90
C GLY A 165 -8.21 3.92 -2.99
N TYR A 166 -8.82 3.65 -1.85
CA TYR A 166 -8.37 2.60 -0.96
C TYR A 166 -9.53 1.93 -0.22
N VAL A 167 -9.31 0.69 0.18
CA VAL A 167 -10.18 -0.06 1.06
C VAL A 167 -9.41 -0.58 2.27
N GLU A 168 -9.96 -0.34 3.45
CA GLU A 168 -9.50 -0.87 4.73
C GLU A 168 -10.57 -1.81 5.28
N PHE A 169 -10.16 -3.01 5.68
CA PHE A 169 -11.06 -3.99 6.28
C PHE A 169 -11.00 -3.95 7.82
N ASP A 170 -11.92 -4.67 8.45
CA ASP A 170 -11.85 -4.94 9.88
C ASP A 170 -10.65 -5.83 10.24
N ARG A 171 -10.43 -5.96 11.56
CA ARG A 171 -9.31 -6.72 12.10
C ARG A 171 -9.35 -8.20 11.69
N GLU A 172 -10.54 -8.79 11.58
CA GLU A 172 -10.69 -10.21 11.27
C GLU A 172 -10.26 -10.51 9.84
N LEU A 173 -10.77 -9.74 8.86
CA LEU A 173 -10.37 -9.90 7.47
C LEU A 173 -8.92 -9.49 7.23
N ASP A 174 -8.43 -8.45 7.93
CA ASP A 174 -7.02 -8.05 7.89
C ASP A 174 -6.10 -9.20 8.39
N MET A 175 -6.51 -9.93 9.44
CA MET A 175 -5.81 -11.11 9.93
C MET A 175 -5.86 -12.29 8.94
N GLU A 176 -6.98 -12.50 8.26
CA GLU A 176 -7.08 -13.51 7.21
C GLU A 176 -6.16 -13.19 6.03
N LEU A 177 -6.09 -11.91 5.62
CA LEU A 177 -5.17 -11.47 4.57
C LEU A 177 -3.72 -11.78 4.93
N ARG A 178 -3.31 -11.65 6.20
CA ARG A 178 -1.93 -11.90 6.65
C ARG A 178 -1.46 -13.34 6.41
N LYS A 179 -2.37 -14.32 6.33
CA LYS A 179 -1.99 -15.73 6.19
C LYS A 179 -1.22 -15.93 4.88
N THR A 180 -0.10 -16.64 4.95
CA THR A 180 0.78 -16.92 3.79
C THR A 180 0.07 -17.65 2.66
N CYS A 181 -1.02 -18.36 2.96
CA CYS A 181 -1.85 -18.93 1.91
C CYS A 181 -2.55 -17.84 1.07
N ASN A 182 -2.94 -16.70 1.64
CA ASN A 182 -3.71 -15.66 0.95
C ASN A 182 -2.84 -14.58 0.28
N GLN A 183 -1.57 -14.43 0.67
CA GLN A 183 -0.63 -13.44 0.15
C GLN A 183 0.53 -14.10 -0.60
N ALA A 184 1.01 -13.43 -1.65
CA ALA A 184 2.27 -13.77 -2.27
C ALA A 184 3.43 -13.62 -1.25
N PRO A 185 4.52 -14.41 -1.37
CA PRO A 185 5.64 -14.35 -0.43
C PRO A 185 6.29 -12.96 -0.29
N ASN A 186 6.18 -12.13 -1.33
CA ASN A 186 6.68 -10.76 -1.34
C ASN A 186 5.77 -9.75 -0.63
N HIS A 187 4.57 -10.16 -0.17
CA HIS A 187 3.57 -9.29 0.44
C HIS A 187 3.04 -8.14 -0.46
N TYR A 188 3.24 -8.25 -1.78
CA TYR A 188 2.78 -7.28 -2.80
C TYR A 188 1.69 -7.82 -3.73
N ASP A 189 1.11 -8.98 -3.42
CA ASP A 189 -0.04 -9.51 -4.15
C ASP A 189 -0.86 -10.48 -3.29
N LEU A 190 -2.06 -10.77 -3.73
CA LEU A 190 -2.94 -11.79 -3.14
C LEU A 190 -3.03 -13.01 -4.05
N HIS A 191 -3.16 -14.19 -3.44
CA HIS A 191 -3.48 -15.41 -4.17
C HIS A 191 -4.96 -15.41 -4.57
N TRP A 192 -5.28 -14.73 -5.68
CA TRP A 192 -6.64 -14.46 -6.17
C TRP A 192 -7.53 -15.69 -6.39
N ARG A 193 -6.94 -16.89 -6.42
CA ARG A 193 -7.67 -18.16 -6.55
C ARG A 193 -8.23 -18.67 -5.22
N LEU A 194 -7.80 -18.15 -4.07
CA LEU A 194 -8.31 -18.58 -2.76
C LEU A 194 -9.55 -17.82 -2.33
N SER A 195 -10.29 -18.39 -1.37
CA SER A 195 -11.62 -17.92 -0.95
C SER A 195 -11.63 -16.44 -0.56
N ILE A 196 -10.69 -16.00 0.27
CA ILE A 196 -10.60 -14.63 0.78
C ILE A 196 -10.28 -13.62 -0.34
N PRO A 197 -9.14 -13.72 -1.06
CA PRO A 197 -8.86 -12.84 -2.19
C PRO A 197 -9.94 -12.86 -3.29
N ARG A 198 -10.48 -14.04 -3.61
CA ARG A 198 -11.56 -14.18 -4.59
C ARG A 198 -12.83 -13.47 -4.14
N GLY A 199 -13.18 -13.56 -2.86
CA GLY A 199 -14.33 -12.88 -2.26
C GLY A 199 -14.19 -11.36 -2.35
N ILE A 200 -13.02 -10.82 -2.00
CA ILE A 200 -12.71 -9.39 -2.13
C ILE A 200 -12.79 -8.95 -3.59
N LYS A 201 -12.21 -9.72 -4.52
CA LYS A 201 -12.31 -9.44 -5.96
C LYS A 201 -13.75 -9.52 -6.48
N GLY A 202 -14.55 -10.44 -5.97
CA GLY A 202 -15.98 -10.56 -6.26
C GLY A 202 -16.76 -9.33 -5.81
N TRP A 203 -16.54 -8.90 -4.58
CA TRP A 203 -17.12 -7.66 -4.03
C TRP A 203 -16.68 -6.43 -4.84
N GLY A 204 -15.39 -6.31 -5.18
CA GLY A 204 -14.87 -5.21 -5.98
C GLY A 204 -15.50 -5.12 -7.38
N ARG A 205 -15.88 -6.26 -7.97
CA ARG A 205 -16.68 -6.28 -9.22
C ARG A 205 -18.10 -5.77 -9.01
N GLY A 206 -18.69 -5.97 -7.83
CA GLY A 206 -19.99 -5.42 -7.44
C GLY A 206 -20.01 -3.89 -7.36
N LEU A 207 -18.86 -3.23 -7.16
CA LEU A 207 -18.73 -1.76 -7.19
C LEU A 207 -19.12 -1.16 -8.55
N ARG A 208 -19.11 -1.97 -9.63
CA ARG A 208 -19.45 -1.57 -11.01
C ARG A 208 -20.78 -0.82 -11.13
N LEU A 209 -21.82 -1.31 -10.47
CA LEU A 209 -23.17 -0.76 -10.62
C LEU A 209 -23.31 0.62 -9.98
N VAL A 210 -22.56 0.89 -8.91
CA VAL A 210 -22.71 2.11 -8.13
C VAL A 210 -21.73 3.19 -8.60
N ALA A 211 -20.52 2.80 -8.99
CA ALA A 211 -19.51 3.70 -9.51
C ALA A 211 -19.90 4.31 -10.87
N ASN A 212 -20.60 3.58 -11.76
CA ASN A 212 -21.11 4.16 -13.01
C ASN A 212 -22.17 5.26 -12.78
N VAL A 213 -22.86 5.25 -11.65
CA VAL A 213 -23.90 6.25 -11.33
C VAL A 213 -23.32 7.46 -10.60
N HIS A 214 -22.28 7.26 -9.78
CA HIS A 214 -21.73 8.32 -8.92
C HIS A 214 -20.45 8.95 -9.49
N LEU A 215 -19.70 8.18 -10.28
CA LEU A 215 -18.46 8.61 -10.93
C LEU A 215 -18.64 8.74 -12.44
N GLY A 216 -19.87 8.72 -12.96
CA GLY A 216 -20.21 8.93 -14.38
C GLY A 216 -20.18 10.40 -14.74
#